data_AF-M5BJR0-F1
#
_entry.id   AF-M5BJR0-F1
#
_cell.length_a   1.000
_cell.length_b   1.000
_cell.length_c   1.000
_cell.angle_alpha   90.00
_cell.angle_beta   90.00
_cell.angle_gamma   90.00
#
_symmetry.space_group_name_H-M   'P 1'
#
loop_
_entity.id
_entity.type
_entity.pdbx_description
1 polymer ?
#
loop_
_entity_poly.entity_id
_entity_poly.type
_entity_poly.pdbx_seq_one_letter_code
_entity_poly.pdbx_strand_id
1 'polypeptide(L)'
;MSIHEIPNNEYDPEPMVRVEMLPSHPPGNENTLFSKILFAALGNKRTVMDLDEAAGILRGHVEFSGDSQLEDILRENGWEVLHTYRSARTMEYTKSVVEPIKQVAPRSRLRGMFDDYNHINAKVLVLAGETHLNRKPGGVRFVYPEQQIRFTSTVLHKMRPTVAIRRLAMKLHERMEKIVGGRQWMGAHMRRGDSVDQGWVMEHSIENHLGRIMERLGNGRKILQEIYDTKKIDTYDVPGIEPERDAHDRPPPIEGDSFYIATDERSKEGLRYIQSKGGILVGDLLTWEDRQEFGWPIMLTDVVAIVEQTALMLAGAL
;
A
#
# COMPACT_ATOMS: atom_id res chain seq x y z
N MET A 1 -18.70 25.69 -3.57
CA MET A 1 -17.53 24.79 -3.78
C MET A 1 -17.83 24.00 -5.04
N SER A 2 -17.02 24.11 -6.10
CA SER A 2 -17.27 23.38 -7.36
C SER A 2 -16.70 21.97 -7.26
N ILE A 3 -17.48 20.99 -7.70
CA ILE A 3 -17.13 19.57 -7.69
C ILE A 3 -17.26 19.08 -9.14
N HIS A 4 -16.28 18.32 -9.61
CA HIS A 4 -16.35 17.61 -10.87
C HIS A 4 -16.10 16.13 -10.60
N GLU A 5 -17.02 15.30 -11.07
CA GLU A 5 -16.96 13.85 -10.93
C GLU A 5 -16.43 13.25 -12.23
N ILE A 6 -15.44 12.36 -12.12
CA ILE A 6 -14.93 11.55 -13.21
C ILE A 6 -15.58 10.17 -13.07
N PRO A 7 -16.46 9.77 -14.00
CA PRO A 7 -17.08 8.45 -14.01
C PRO A 7 -16.05 7.31 -14.06
N ASN A 8 -16.32 6.18 -13.39
CA ASN A 8 -15.38 5.04 -13.34
C ASN A 8 -14.98 4.53 -14.73
N ASN A 9 -15.95 4.49 -15.65
CA ASN A 9 -15.75 4.07 -17.04
C ASN A 9 -14.90 5.06 -17.87
N GLU A 10 -14.74 6.30 -17.42
CA GLU A 10 -13.84 7.28 -18.04
C GLU A 10 -12.45 7.25 -17.39
N TYR A 11 -12.40 6.99 -16.09
CA TYR A 11 -11.16 6.87 -15.34
C TYR A 11 -10.31 5.68 -15.81
N ASP A 12 -10.91 4.50 -16.01
CA ASP A 12 -10.19 3.25 -16.30
C ASP A 12 -10.95 2.32 -17.28
N PRO A 13 -11.28 2.77 -18.51
CA PRO A 13 -11.96 1.92 -19.49
C PRO A 13 -11.05 0.79 -19.98
N GLU A 14 -11.52 -0.45 -20.01
CA GLU A 14 -10.80 -1.53 -20.70
C GLU A 14 -10.78 -1.28 -22.22
N PRO A 15 -9.68 -1.55 -22.95
CA PRO A 15 -8.40 -2.10 -22.52
C PRO A 15 -7.31 -1.01 -22.34
N MET A 16 -7.65 0.14 -21.76
CA MET A 16 -6.72 1.26 -21.62
C MET A 16 -5.76 1.09 -20.44
N VAL A 17 -4.66 1.82 -20.50
CA VAL A 17 -3.67 1.93 -19.44
C VAL A 17 -3.60 3.38 -19.00
N ARG A 18 -4.01 3.63 -17.76
CA ARG A 18 -3.87 4.96 -17.15
C ARG A 18 -2.41 5.23 -16.78
N VAL A 19 -1.87 6.31 -17.33
CA VAL A 19 -0.54 6.85 -17.02
C VAL A 19 -0.66 8.25 -16.42
N GLU A 20 0.38 8.73 -15.74
CA GLU A 20 0.39 10.08 -15.18
C GLU A 20 0.29 11.15 -16.27
N MET A 21 1.04 10.99 -17.35
CA MET A 21 1.03 11.84 -18.55
C MET A 21 1.37 11.00 -19.78
N LEU A 22 0.88 11.39 -20.95
CA LEU A 22 1.33 10.79 -22.20
C LEU A 22 2.80 11.14 -22.48
N PRO A 23 3.59 10.22 -23.07
CA PRO A 23 4.98 10.53 -23.41
C PRO A 23 5.06 11.68 -24.42
N SER A 24 5.99 12.60 -24.19
CA SER A 24 6.14 13.85 -24.95
C SER A 24 6.74 13.67 -26.35
N HIS A 25 7.34 12.50 -26.64
CA HIS A 25 7.88 12.20 -27.96
C HIS A 25 6.78 11.68 -28.91
N PRO A 26 6.99 11.77 -30.24
CA PRO A 26 6.08 11.19 -31.21
C PRO A 26 5.85 9.69 -30.96
N PRO A 27 4.65 9.17 -31.28
CA PRO A 27 4.38 7.75 -31.19
C PRO A 27 5.22 6.98 -32.22
N GLY A 28 5.72 5.80 -31.84
CA GLY A 28 6.33 4.86 -32.77
C GLY A 28 5.30 4.18 -33.69
N ASN A 29 5.78 3.24 -34.51
CA ASN A 29 4.95 2.55 -35.49
C ASN A 29 4.44 1.20 -34.96
N GLU A 30 3.16 1.15 -34.59
CA GLU A 30 2.52 -0.08 -34.12
C GLU A 30 2.25 -1.12 -35.22
N ASN A 31 2.49 -0.82 -36.50
CA ASN A 31 2.22 -1.74 -37.63
C ASN A 31 3.39 -2.65 -37.99
N THR A 32 4.51 -2.55 -37.28
CA THR A 32 5.71 -3.34 -37.51
C THR A 32 5.52 -4.81 -37.16
N LEU A 33 6.45 -5.66 -37.61
CA LEU A 33 6.46 -7.08 -37.24
C LEU A 33 6.57 -7.26 -35.72
N PHE A 34 7.47 -6.53 -35.06
CA PHE A 34 7.70 -6.68 -33.61
C PHE A 34 6.49 -6.25 -32.79
N SER A 35 5.84 -5.14 -33.16
CA SER A 35 4.60 -4.72 -32.51
C SER A 35 3.51 -5.78 -32.66
N LYS A 36 3.33 -6.37 -33.85
CA LYS A 36 2.35 -7.44 -34.07
C LYS A 36 2.62 -8.68 -33.22
N ILE A 37 3.88 -9.07 -33.05
CA ILE A 37 4.29 -10.18 -32.18
C ILE A 37 3.92 -9.87 -30.72
N LEU A 38 4.23 -8.66 -30.24
CA LEU A 38 3.89 -8.22 -28.89
C LEU A 38 2.37 -8.13 -28.66
N PHE A 39 1.61 -7.63 -29.63
CA PHE A 39 0.14 -7.62 -29.57
C PHE A 39 -0.43 -9.03 -29.51
N ALA A 40 0.12 -9.97 -30.28
CA ALA A 40 -0.30 -11.37 -30.25
C ALA A 40 -0.03 -12.02 -28.88
N ALA A 41 1.12 -11.73 -28.27
CA ALA A 41 1.47 -12.22 -26.94
C ALA A 41 0.63 -11.57 -25.82
N LEU A 42 0.35 -10.26 -25.93
CA LEU A 42 -0.50 -9.54 -24.97
C LEU A 42 -1.96 -10.05 -25.00
N GLY A 43 -2.45 -10.36 -26.19
CA GLY A 43 -3.83 -10.75 -26.43
C GLY A 43 -4.84 -9.62 -26.14
N ASN A 44 -6.10 -10.01 -25.96
CA ASN A 44 -7.22 -9.07 -25.85
C ASN A 44 -7.61 -8.74 -24.39
N LYS A 45 -7.15 -9.53 -23.42
CA LYS A 45 -7.52 -9.38 -22.00
C LYS A 45 -6.52 -8.55 -21.20
N ARG A 46 -5.24 -8.59 -21.56
CA ARG A 46 -4.19 -7.86 -20.85
C ARG A 46 -3.99 -6.50 -21.49
N THR A 47 -3.69 -5.51 -20.66
CA THR A 47 -3.38 -4.15 -21.10
C THR A 47 -1.88 -3.86 -21.07
N VAL A 48 -1.12 -4.62 -20.27
CA VAL A 48 0.34 -4.52 -20.10
C VAL A 48 1.01 -5.89 -19.99
N MET A 49 2.32 -5.93 -20.23
CA MET A 49 3.21 -7.04 -19.88
C MET A 49 4.47 -6.54 -19.18
N ASP A 50 5.15 -7.40 -18.43
CA ASP A 50 6.41 -7.01 -17.77
C ASP A 50 7.52 -6.84 -18.82
N LEU A 51 8.49 -5.98 -18.56
CA LEU A 51 9.59 -5.72 -19.52
C LEU A 51 10.37 -7.00 -19.84
N ASP A 52 10.62 -7.85 -18.84
CA ASP A 52 11.32 -9.12 -19.01
C ASP A 52 10.54 -10.10 -19.90
N GLU A 53 9.20 -10.06 -19.84
CA GLU A 53 8.34 -10.86 -20.72
C GLU A 53 8.46 -10.38 -22.17
N ALA A 54 8.37 -9.07 -22.40
CA ALA A 54 8.56 -8.47 -23.72
C ALA A 54 9.96 -8.78 -24.29
N ALA A 55 11.00 -8.70 -23.44
CA ALA A 55 12.35 -9.09 -23.80
C ALA A 55 12.41 -10.56 -24.25
N GLY A 56 11.79 -11.46 -23.48
CA GLY A 56 11.73 -12.90 -23.81
C GLY A 56 11.03 -13.17 -25.14
N ILE A 57 9.96 -12.43 -25.43
CA ILE A 57 9.20 -12.54 -26.69
C ILE A 57 10.02 -12.05 -27.89
N LEU A 58 10.76 -10.95 -27.75
CA LEU A 58 11.53 -10.36 -28.84
C LEU A 58 12.87 -11.07 -29.09
N ARG A 59 13.40 -11.80 -28.10
CA ARG A 59 14.60 -12.62 -28.27
C ARG A 59 14.38 -13.66 -29.37
N GLY A 60 15.26 -13.65 -30.38
CA GLY A 60 15.16 -14.48 -31.58
C GLY A 60 14.50 -13.78 -32.78
N HIS A 61 13.95 -12.58 -32.59
CA HIS A 61 13.44 -11.73 -33.67
C HIS A 61 14.27 -10.46 -33.87
N VAL A 62 14.88 -9.95 -32.81
CA VAL A 62 15.75 -8.75 -32.84
C VAL A 62 16.87 -8.90 -31.82
N GLU A 63 18.05 -8.38 -32.17
CA GLU A 63 19.19 -8.31 -31.26
C GLU A 63 19.17 -7.02 -30.45
N PHE A 64 19.34 -7.14 -29.15
CA PHE A 64 19.53 -6.02 -28.23
C PHE A 64 20.40 -6.45 -27.04
N SER A 65 21.24 -5.53 -26.57
CA SER A 65 22.09 -5.72 -25.40
C SER A 65 21.60 -4.82 -24.26
N GLY A 66 20.80 -5.42 -23.37
CA GLY A 66 20.29 -4.76 -22.16
C GLY A 66 19.05 -3.89 -22.37
N ASP A 67 18.53 -3.36 -21.26
CA ASP A 67 17.25 -2.65 -21.21
C ASP A 67 17.23 -1.42 -22.11
N SER A 68 18.27 -0.59 -22.12
CA SER A 68 18.25 0.66 -22.89
C SER A 68 17.96 0.44 -24.37
N GLN A 69 18.59 -0.55 -25.00
CA GLN A 69 18.35 -0.86 -26.41
C GLN A 69 16.98 -1.50 -26.63
N LEU A 70 16.53 -2.34 -25.70
CA LEU A 70 15.19 -2.91 -25.73
C LEU A 70 14.11 -1.82 -25.66
N GLU A 71 14.28 -0.84 -24.76
CA GLU A 71 13.36 0.28 -24.61
C GLU A 71 13.27 1.14 -25.88
N ASP A 72 14.40 1.39 -26.54
CA ASP A 72 14.42 2.11 -27.81
C ASP A 72 13.70 1.32 -28.92
N ILE A 73 13.95 0.00 -29.02
CA ILE A 73 13.23 -0.88 -29.96
C ILE A 73 11.73 -0.84 -29.68
N LEU A 74 11.31 -0.99 -28.42
CA LEU A 74 9.90 -0.93 -28.05
C LEU A 74 9.29 0.41 -28.50
N ARG A 75 9.96 1.53 -28.20
CA ARG A 75 9.51 2.88 -28.53
C ARG A 75 9.33 3.07 -30.04
N GLU A 76 10.31 2.68 -30.84
CA GLU A 76 10.23 2.76 -32.31
C GLU A 76 9.07 1.94 -32.88
N ASN A 77 8.71 0.85 -32.20
CA ASN A 77 7.63 -0.06 -32.58
C ASN A 77 6.29 0.31 -31.93
N GLY A 78 6.16 1.50 -31.33
CA GLY A 78 4.90 2.01 -30.79
C GLY A 78 4.52 1.43 -29.42
N TRP A 79 5.48 0.88 -28.68
CA TRP A 79 5.31 0.40 -27.31
C TRP A 79 6.05 1.30 -26.34
N GLU A 80 5.41 1.62 -25.24
CA GLU A 80 5.95 2.50 -24.22
C GLU A 80 6.36 1.72 -22.98
N VAL A 81 7.48 2.10 -22.40
CA VAL A 81 7.98 1.57 -21.15
C VAL A 81 7.37 2.36 -20.01
N LEU A 82 6.78 1.64 -19.06
CA LEU A 82 6.04 2.17 -17.94
C LEU A 82 6.69 1.71 -16.65
N HIS A 83 6.87 2.64 -15.73
CA HIS A 83 7.45 2.41 -14.42
C HIS A 83 6.34 2.23 -13.38
N THR A 84 6.44 1.18 -12.58
CA THR A 84 5.48 0.89 -11.51
C THR A 84 6.12 0.01 -10.44
N TYR A 85 5.32 -0.62 -9.60
CA TYR A 85 5.80 -1.43 -8.49
C TYR A 85 5.25 -2.85 -8.56
N ARG A 86 6.05 -3.78 -8.04
CA ARG A 86 5.66 -5.17 -7.85
C ARG A 86 4.60 -5.26 -6.74
N SER A 87 3.55 -6.00 -7.02
CA SER A 87 2.45 -6.23 -6.08
C SER A 87 2.87 -7.27 -5.06
N ALA A 88 2.71 -6.98 -3.76
CA ALA A 88 3.07 -7.93 -2.72
C ALA A 88 2.18 -9.18 -2.82
N ARG A 89 2.78 -10.36 -3.01
CA ARG A 89 2.06 -11.63 -3.18
C ARG A 89 0.93 -11.56 -4.22
N THR A 90 1.19 -10.88 -5.34
CA THR A 90 0.24 -10.63 -6.45
C THR A 90 -1.01 -9.80 -6.07
N MET A 91 -1.04 -9.22 -4.87
CA MET A 91 -2.15 -8.43 -4.35
C MET A 91 -1.92 -6.93 -4.58
N GLU A 92 -2.50 -6.39 -5.66
CA GLU A 92 -2.42 -4.96 -6.02
C GLU A 92 -2.99 -4.01 -4.96
N TYR A 93 -3.87 -4.50 -4.09
CA TYR A 93 -4.47 -3.67 -3.04
C TYR A 93 -3.49 -3.32 -1.90
N THR A 94 -2.32 -3.95 -1.83
CA THR A 94 -1.29 -3.61 -0.83
C THR A 94 -0.57 -2.30 -1.15
N LYS A 95 -0.64 -1.84 -2.40
CA LYS A 95 -0.09 -0.56 -2.89
C LYS A 95 1.37 -0.29 -2.51
N SER A 96 2.18 -1.34 -2.33
CA SER A 96 3.58 -1.21 -1.95
C SER A 96 4.39 -0.44 -3.01
N VAL A 97 5.30 0.42 -2.56
CA VAL A 97 6.16 1.26 -3.43
C VAL A 97 7.65 0.93 -3.30
N VAL A 98 8.00 -0.17 -2.63
CA VAL A 98 9.40 -0.52 -2.28
C VAL A 98 10.10 -1.38 -3.33
N GLU A 99 9.35 -2.00 -4.25
CA GLU A 99 9.91 -2.86 -5.31
C GLU A 99 9.57 -2.28 -6.69
N PRO A 100 10.36 -1.36 -7.24
CA PRO A 100 10.12 -0.80 -8.57
C PRO A 100 10.34 -1.86 -9.67
N ILE A 101 9.48 -1.85 -10.68
CA ILE A 101 9.53 -2.71 -11.86
C ILE A 101 9.18 -1.90 -13.13
N LYS A 102 9.50 -2.46 -14.29
CA LYS A 102 9.10 -1.93 -15.59
C LYS A 102 8.08 -2.85 -16.26
N GLN A 103 7.06 -2.24 -16.85
CA GLN A 103 6.06 -2.87 -17.70
C GLN A 103 6.06 -2.18 -19.06
N VAL A 104 5.43 -2.79 -20.06
CA VAL A 104 5.30 -2.21 -21.40
C VAL A 104 3.86 -2.27 -21.88
N ALA A 105 3.46 -1.29 -22.69
CA ALA A 105 2.10 -1.19 -23.20
C ALA A 105 2.00 -0.49 -24.57
N PRO A 106 0.88 -0.74 -25.28
CA PRO A 106 0.36 0.04 -26.36
C PRO A 106 0.53 1.54 -26.31
N ARG A 107 1.22 2.25 -27.22
CA ARG A 107 1.06 3.72 -27.22
C ARG A 107 -0.40 4.11 -27.45
N SER A 108 -1.09 3.38 -28.32
CA SER A 108 -2.53 3.52 -28.60
C SER A 108 -3.45 3.26 -27.41
N ARG A 109 -2.98 2.46 -26.43
CA ARG A 109 -3.73 2.11 -25.21
C ARG A 109 -3.46 3.05 -24.04
N LEU A 110 -2.48 3.96 -24.13
CA LEU A 110 -2.19 4.90 -23.05
C LEU A 110 -3.25 6.01 -22.98
N ARG A 111 -3.65 6.36 -21.76
CA ARG A 111 -4.43 7.56 -21.46
C ARG A 111 -3.79 8.30 -20.30
N GLY A 112 -3.43 9.57 -20.51
CA GLY A 112 -2.76 10.37 -19.50
C GLY A 112 -3.76 11.01 -18.55
N MET A 113 -3.55 10.85 -17.24
CA MET A 113 -4.38 11.47 -16.21
C MET A 113 -4.31 13.00 -16.30
N PHE A 114 -3.10 13.55 -16.45
CA PHE A 114 -2.92 14.98 -16.62
C PHE A 114 -3.52 15.47 -17.95
N ASP A 115 -3.25 14.76 -19.04
CA ASP A 115 -3.72 15.14 -20.37
C ASP A 115 -5.24 15.22 -20.43
N ASP A 116 -5.93 14.23 -19.86
CA ASP A 116 -7.39 14.16 -19.90
C ASP A 116 -8.04 15.18 -18.96
N TYR A 117 -7.44 15.52 -17.81
CA TYR A 117 -8.16 16.21 -16.73
C TYR A 117 -7.56 17.53 -16.25
N ASN A 118 -6.36 17.93 -16.69
CA ASN A 118 -5.72 19.18 -16.25
C ASN A 118 -6.51 20.46 -16.64
N HIS A 119 -7.43 20.37 -17.60
CA HIS A 119 -8.28 21.49 -18.01
C HIS A 119 -9.44 21.75 -17.02
N ILE A 120 -9.69 20.85 -16.06
CA ILE A 120 -10.80 20.96 -15.12
C ILE A 120 -10.43 21.90 -13.97
N ASN A 121 -11.18 23.00 -13.84
CA ASN A 121 -10.99 24.03 -12.81
C ASN A 121 -11.90 23.86 -11.58
N ALA A 122 -12.39 22.65 -11.32
CA ALA A 122 -13.19 22.36 -10.15
C ALA A 122 -12.34 22.39 -8.87
N LYS A 123 -12.92 22.80 -7.74
CA LYS A 123 -12.23 22.79 -6.44
C LYS A 123 -12.02 21.38 -5.88
N VAL A 124 -12.89 20.45 -6.27
CA VAL A 124 -12.80 19.04 -5.90
C VAL A 124 -12.99 18.19 -7.15
N LEU A 125 -12.08 17.26 -7.34
CA LEU A 125 -12.21 16.16 -8.28
C LEU A 125 -12.61 14.91 -7.50
N VAL A 126 -13.69 14.25 -7.93
CA VAL A 126 -14.17 12.99 -7.36
C VAL A 126 -13.98 11.90 -8.40
N LEU A 127 -13.31 10.82 -8.04
CA LEU A 127 -13.27 9.61 -8.86
C LEU A 127 -14.44 8.72 -8.44
N ALA A 128 -15.38 8.51 -9.35
CA ALA A 128 -16.52 7.66 -9.07
C ALA A 128 -16.15 6.17 -9.18
N GLY A 129 -16.80 5.34 -8.36
CA GLY A 129 -16.67 3.88 -8.40
C GLY A 129 -15.50 3.32 -7.59
N GLU A 130 -15.21 2.05 -7.84
CA GLU A 130 -14.12 1.30 -7.22
C GLU A 130 -12.79 1.87 -7.72
N THR A 131 -11.88 2.34 -6.84
CA THR A 131 -10.54 2.88 -7.20
C THR A 131 -9.37 2.12 -6.56
N HIS A 132 -9.67 1.11 -5.76
CA HIS A 132 -8.75 0.39 -4.92
C HIS A 132 -8.30 -0.94 -5.55
N LEU A 133 -9.21 -1.81 -5.98
CA LEU A 133 -8.88 -3.11 -6.56
C LEU A 133 -8.22 -3.00 -7.94
N ASN A 134 -7.28 -3.91 -8.22
CA ASN A 134 -6.58 -4.10 -9.50
C ASN A 134 -5.85 -2.88 -10.07
N ARG A 135 -5.60 -1.85 -9.26
CA ARG A 135 -4.91 -0.64 -9.68
C ARG A 135 -3.50 -0.57 -9.11
N LYS A 136 -2.60 0.08 -9.83
CA LYS A 136 -1.24 0.32 -9.36
C LYS A 136 -1.20 1.37 -8.24
N PRO A 137 -0.15 1.42 -7.42
CA PRO A 137 0.08 2.52 -6.48
C PRO A 137 -0.03 3.88 -7.18
N GLY A 138 -0.76 4.81 -6.58
CA GLY A 138 -1.05 6.12 -7.18
C GLY A 138 -2.15 6.12 -8.25
N GLY A 139 -2.75 4.96 -8.54
CA GLY A 139 -3.84 4.84 -9.52
C GLY A 139 -3.40 4.89 -10.99
N VAL A 140 -2.10 5.06 -11.24
CA VAL A 140 -1.50 5.22 -12.56
C VAL A 140 -0.21 4.41 -12.68
N ARG A 141 0.29 4.25 -13.91
CA ARG A 141 1.71 3.91 -14.16
C ARG A 141 2.47 5.18 -14.53
N PHE A 142 3.79 5.14 -14.37
CA PHE A 142 4.65 6.29 -14.64
C PHE A 142 5.39 6.13 -15.97
N VAL A 143 5.11 6.97 -16.95
CA VAL A 143 5.94 7.10 -18.15
C VAL A 143 7.32 7.65 -17.78
N TYR A 144 7.34 8.64 -16.88
CA TYR A 144 8.53 9.36 -16.50
C TYR A 144 9.12 8.79 -15.18
N PRO A 145 10.33 8.21 -15.18
CA PRO A 145 10.92 7.60 -13.99
C PRO A 145 11.10 8.61 -12.84
N GLU A 146 11.36 9.87 -13.14
CA GLU A 146 11.46 10.95 -12.14
C GLU A 146 10.13 11.17 -11.39
N GLN A 147 8.99 10.96 -12.04
CA GLN A 147 7.67 11.08 -11.44
C GLN A 147 7.39 9.90 -10.51
N GLN A 148 7.81 8.69 -10.90
CA GLN A 148 7.79 7.52 -10.02
C GLN A 148 8.64 7.77 -8.76
N ILE A 149 9.88 8.25 -8.91
CA ILE A 149 10.78 8.56 -7.79
C ILE A 149 10.15 9.61 -6.86
N ARG A 150 9.53 10.66 -7.43
CA ARG A 150 8.82 11.68 -6.64
C ARG A 150 7.61 11.12 -5.91
N PHE A 151 6.87 10.22 -6.53
CA PHE A 151 5.75 9.52 -5.89
C PHE A 151 6.23 8.64 -4.74
N THR A 152 7.24 7.79 -4.98
CA THR A 152 7.90 6.97 -3.93
C THR A 152 8.34 7.84 -2.76
N SER A 153 9.07 8.94 -3.02
CA SER A 153 9.56 9.85 -1.99
C SER A 153 8.42 10.48 -1.18
N THR A 154 7.29 10.78 -1.84
CA THR A 154 6.12 11.35 -1.18
C THR A 154 5.49 10.34 -0.23
N VAL A 155 5.25 9.12 -0.70
CA VAL A 155 4.66 8.03 0.10
C VAL A 155 5.56 7.66 1.27
N LEU A 156 6.86 7.44 1.04
CA LEU A 156 7.78 6.94 2.07
C LEU A 156 8.25 8.01 3.05
N HIS A 157 8.37 9.27 2.63
CA HIS A 157 9.02 10.31 3.47
C HIS A 157 8.15 11.51 3.82
N LYS A 158 7.14 11.86 2.99
CA LYS A 158 6.40 13.13 3.13
C LYS A 158 5.00 12.96 3.72
N MET A 159 4.37 11.80 3.56
CA MET A 159 3.09 11.47 4.18
C MET A 159 3.29 11.13 5.67
N ARG A 160 3.43 12.16 6.50
CA ARG A 160 3.66 12.00 7.95
C ARG A 160 2.45 12.48 8.76
N PRO A 161 2.06 11.74 9.81
CA PRO A 161 1.05 12.23 10.75
C PRO A 161 1.49 13.54 11.41
N THR A 162 0.50 14.37 11.77
CA THR A 162 0.76 15.64 12.45
C THR A 162 1.47 15.44 13.79
N VAL A 163 2.10 16.49 14.31
CA VAL A 163 2.79 16.42 15.62
C VAL A 163 1.82 15.98 16.74
N ALA A 164 0.58 16.45 16.71
CA ALA A 164 -0.45 16.08 17.68
C ALA A 164 -0.76 14.58 17.64
N ILE A 165 -0.94 14.02 16.44
CA ILE A 165 -1.18 12.58 16.25
C ILE A 165 0.00 11.76 16.76
N ARG A 166 1.23 12.13 16.39
CA ARG A 166 2.43 11.42 16.82
C ARG A 166 2.61 11.45 18.33
N ARG A 167 2.38 12.60 18.97
CA ARG A 167 2.46 12.71 20.44
C ARG A 167 1.45 11.81 21.14
N LEU A 168 0.21 11.78 20.65
CA LEU A 168 -0.81 10.90 21.22
C LEU A 168 -0.46 9.42 21.01
N ALA A 169 -0.02 9.04 19.80
CA ALA A 169 0.42 7.67 19.52
C ALA A 169 1.59 7.24 20.42
N MET A 170 2.55 8.13 20.71
CA MET A 170 3.62 7.85 21.68
C MET A 170 3.08 7.59 23.09
N LYS A 171 2.09 8.37 23.56
CA LYS A 171 1.44 8.08 24.85
C LYS A 171 0.75 6.71 24.87
N LEU A 172 0.11 6.31 23.76
CA LEU A 172 -0.49 4.98 23.64
C LEU A 172 0.59 3.89 23.68
N HIS A 173 1.70 4.08 22.96
CA HIS A 173 2.86 3.19 22.99
C HIS A 173 3.40 3.05 24.43
N GLU A 174 3.69 4.15 25.14
CA GLU A 174 4.18 4.12 26.51
C GLU A 174 3.23 3.39 27.48
N ARG A 175 1.91 3.48 27.27
CA ARG A 175 0.93 2.73 28.07
C ARG A 175 0.92 1.26 27.73
N MET A 176 1.01 0.90 26.45
CA MET A 176 1.16 -0.50 26.02
C MET A 176 2.43 -1.11 26.59
N GLU A 177 3.56 -0.40 26.55
CA GLU A 177 4.81 -0.84 27.17
C GLU A 177 4.66 -1.11 28.66
N LYS A 178 3.97 -0.22 29.40
CA LYS A 178 3.69 -0.43 30.83
C LYS A 178 2.84 -1.68 31.06
N ILE A 179 1.84 -1.93 30.21
CA ILE A 179 0.98 -3.13 30.30
C ILE A 179 1.82 -4.41 30.14
N VAL A 180 2.77 -4.42 29.20
CA VAL A 180 3.67 -5.56 28.97
C VAL A 180 4.96 -5.49 29.79
N GLY A 181 5.01 -4.66 30.83
CA GLY A 181 6.15 -4.59 31.75
C GLY A 181 7.49 -4.22 31.08
N GLY A 182 7.47 -3.33 30.08
CA GLY A 182 8.65 -2.82 29.39
C GLY A 182 9.22 -3.72 28.28
N ARG A 183 8.53 -4.82 27.95
CA ARG A 183 8.85 -5.64 26.77
C ARG A 183 8.40 -4.94 25.49
N GLN A 184 8.86 -5.46 24.35
CA GLN A 184 8.19 -5.20 23.08
C GLN A 184 6.73 -5.67 23.16
N TRP A 185 5.81 -4.94 22.55
CA TRP A 185 4.40 -5.31 22.43
C TRP A 185 4.02 -5.49 20.96
N MET A 186 3.10 -6.40 20.68
CA MET A 186 2.62 -6.63 19.31
C MET A 186 1.25 -5.99 19.10
N GLY A 187 0.98 -5.63 17.86
CA GLY A 187 -0.30 -5.08 17.46
C GLY A 187 -0.81 -5.72 16.18
N ALA A 188 -2.12 -5.66 15.98
CA ALA A 188 -2.77 -6.07 14.74
C ALA A 188 -3.85 -5.08 14.33
N HIS A 189 -4.14 -5.04 13.03
CA HIS A 189 -5.31 -4.36 12.49
C HIS A 189 -6.36 -5.40 12.10
N MET A 190 -7.55 -5.27 12.68
CA MET A 190 -8.70 -6.13 12.40
C MET A 190 -9.82 -5.31 11.75
N ARG A 191 -9.86 -5.31 10.43
CA ARG A 191 -10.92 -4.68 9.65
C ARG A 191 -12.17 -5.58 9.66
N ARG A 192 -13.26 -5.06 10.21
CA ARG A 192 -14.59 -5.68 10.20
C ARG A 192 -15.59 -4.71 9.60
N GLY A 193 -16.29 -3.90 10.40
CA GLY A 193 -17.19 -2.85 9.94
C GLY A 193 -18.01 -3.21 8.69
N ASP A 194 -17.98 -2.31 7.71
CA ASP A 194 -18.60 -2.46 6.39
C ASP A 194 -18.05 -3.65 5.58
N SER A 195 -16.83 -4.09 5.87
CA SER A 195 -16.17 -5.18 5.16
C SER A 195 -16.81 -6.54 5.48
N VAL A 196 -17.49 -6.69 6.62
CA VAL A 196 -18.32 -7.87 6.89
C VAL A 196 -19.57 -7.85 6.02
N ASP A 197 -20.25 -6.71 5.95
CA ASP A 197 -21.50 -6.54 5.19
C ASP A 197 -21.27 -6.65 3.67
N GLN A 198 -20.09 -6.25 3.19
CA GLN A 198 -19.71 -6.33 1.78
C GLN A 198 -19.01 -7.65 1.39
N GLY A 199 -18.82 -8.58 2.33
CA GLY A 199 -18.16 -9.87 2.08
C GLY A 199 -16.66 -9.75 1.75
N TRP A 200 -16.02 -8.67 2.20
CA TRP A 200 -14.59 -8.39 1.98
C TRP A 200 -13.68 -8.94 3.07
N VAL A 201 -14.26 -9.45 4.16
CA VAL A 201 -13.51 -10.17 5.20
C VAL A 201 -13.20 -11.60 4.77
N MET A 202 -11.97 -12.05 5.00
CA MET A 202 -11.60 -13.46 4.82
C MET A 202 -12.26 -14.37 5.86
N GLU A 203 -12.63 -13.82 7.02
CA GLU A 203 -13.27 -14.54 8.12
C GLU A 203 -14.54 -13.80 8.54
N HIS A 204 -15.69 -14.47 8.46
CA HIS A 204 -16.98 -13.84 8.76
C HIS A 204 -17.23 -13.68 10.27
N SER A 205 -16.77 -14.62 11.10
CA SER A 205 -16.95 -14.57 12.55
C SER A 205 -15.82 -13.82 13.25
N ILE A 206 -16.10 -13.24 14.41
CA ILE A 206 -15.06 -12.54 15.19
C ILE A 206 -14.04 -13.53 15.74
N GLU A 207 -14.51 -14.71 16.12
CA GLU A 207 -13.73 -15.79 16.70
C GLU A 207 -12.69 -16.28 15.70
N ASN A 208 -13.08 -16.49 14.44
CA ASN A 208 -12.14 -16.95 13.42
C ASN A 208 -11.14 -15.86 13.04
N HIS A 209 -11.60 -14.61 12.86
CA HIS A 209 -10.71 -13.50 12.52
C HIS A 209 -9.69 -13.27 13.63
N LEU A 210 -10.13 -13.22 14.89
CA LEU A 210 -9.24 -13.06 16.03
C LEU A 210 -8.31 -14.27 16.19
N GLY A 211 -8.82 -15.49 15.99
CA GLY A 211 -8.00 -16.71 16.01
C GLY A 211 -6.85 -16.66 15.00
N ARG A 212 -7.13 -16.23 13.77
CA ARG A 212 -6.11 -16.01 12.74
C ARG A 212 -5.12 -14.91 13.13
N ILE A 213 -5.58 -13.81 13.73
CA ILE A 213 -4.69 -12.76 14.24
C ILE A 213 -3.76 -13.34 15.31
N MET A 214 -4.29 -14.08 16.29
CA MET A 214 -3.49 -14.69 17.35
C MET A 214 -2.46 -15.68 16.81
N GLU A 215 -2.80 -16.47 15.80
CA GLU A 215 -1.85 -17.35 15.10
C GLU A 215 -0.71 -16.53 14.46
N ARG A 216 -1.04 -15.42 13.80
CA ARG A 216 -0.05 -14.53 13.17
C ARG A 216 0.83 -13.83 14.21
N LEU A 217 0.26 -13.37 15.31
CA LEU A 217 1.00 -12.82 16.45
C LEU A 217 1.95 -13.87 17.05
N GLY A 218 1.52 -15.14 17.13
CA GLY A 218 2.39 -16.24 17.55
C GLY A 218 3.61 -16.44 16.65
N ASN A 219 3.45 -16.27 15.34
CA ASN A 219 4.57 -16.29 14.39
C ASN A 219 5.44 -15.03 14.50
N GLY A 220 4.83 -13.85 14.62
CA GLY A 220 5.53 -12.58 14.82
C GLY A 220 6.42 -12.61 16.07
N ARG A 221 5.94 -13.21 17.17
CA ARG A 221 6.75 -13.43 18.38
C ARG A 221 8.04 -14.21 18.12
N LYS A 222 7.98 -15.27 17.30
CA LYS A 222 9.16 -16.06 16.94
C LYS A 222 10.17 -15.24 16.14
N ILE A 223 9.68 -14.40 15.22
CA ILE A 223 10.52 -13.50 14.43
C ILE A 223 11.19 -12.46 15.34
N LEU A 224 10.45 -11.84 16.26
CA LEU A 224 11.02 -10.88 17.21
C LEU A 224 12.05 -11.53 18.14
N GLN A 225 11.82 -12.78 18.56
CA GLN A 225 12.80 -13.56 19.31
C GLN A 225 14.07 -13.79 18.50
N GLU A 226 13.94 -14.19 17.23
CA GLU A 226 15.09 -14.38 16.33
C GLU A 226 15.87 -13.07 16.09
N ILE A 227 15.18 -11.95 15.85
CA ILE A 227 15.80 -10.63 15.72
C ILE A 227 16.55 -10.28 17.02
N TYR A 228 15.93 -10.50 18.17
CA TYR A 228 16.53 -10.22 19.46
C TYR A 228 17.78 -11.10 19.70
N ASP A 229 17.76 -12.37 19.33
CA ASP A 229 18.87 -13.30 19.55
C ASP A 229 20.02 -13.06 18.56
N THR A 230 19.70 -12.78 17.30
CA THR A 230 20.68 -12.65 16.21
C THR A 230 21.17 -11.22 16.00
N LYS A 231 20.42 -10.22 16.48
CA LYS A 231 20.60 -8.79 16.21
C LYS A 231 20.60 -8.45 14.72
N LYS A 232 19.83 -9.21 13.93
CA LYS A 232 19.67 -9.03 12.49
C LYS A 232 18.22 -8.73 12.17
N ILE A 233 18.01 -7.73 11.32
CA ILE A 233 16.70 -7.39 10.76
C ILE A 233 16.85 -7.38 9.25
N ASP A 234 16.07 -8.21 8.56
CA ASP A 234 15.96 -8.18 7.11
C ASP A 234 14.81 -7.24 6.73
N THR A 235 15.14 -6.13 6.07
CA THR A 235 14.16 -5.16 5.57
C THR A 235 14.30 -4.94 4.08
N TYR A 236 13.27 -4.32 3.49
CA TYR A 236 13.43 -3.69 2.18
C TYR A 236 14.52 -2.62 2.23
N ASP A 237 15.27 -2.48 1.13
CA ASP A 237 16.24 -1.40 0.96
C ASP A 237 15.48 -0.11 0.61
N VAL A 238 15.21 0.71 1.63
CA VAL A 238 14.56 2.01 1.49
C VAL A 238 15.60 3.11 1.68
N PRO A 239 15.87 3.93 0.65
CA PRO A 239 16.91 4.96 0.73
C PRO A 239 16.73 5.91 1.93
N GLY A 240 17.77 6.00 2.75
CA GLY A 240 17.82 6.91 3.89
C GLY A 240 16.95 6.51 5.09
N ILE A 241 16.47 5.26 5.13
CA ILE A 241 15.73 4.70 6.26
C ILE A 241 16.52 3.51 6.81
N GLU A 242 16.82 3.57 8.10
CA GLU A 242 17.44 2.47 8.83
C GLU A 242 16.37 1.77 9.67
N PRO A 243 16.44 0.43 9.84
CA PRO A 243 15.56 -0.29 10.74
C PRO A 243 15.68 0.23 12.18
N GLU A 244 14.55 0.26 12.89
CA GLU A 244 14.52 0.62 14.30
C GLU A 244 15.34 -0.38 15.13
N ARG A 245 16.17 0.14 16.03
CA ARG A 245 17.09 -0.70 16.82
C ARG A 245 16.51 -1.13 18.16
N ASP A 246 15.39 -0.56 18.59
CA ASP A 246 14.70 -0.96 19.81
C ASP A 246 14.36 -2.47 19.83
N ALA A 247 14.12 -3.08 18.66
CA ALA A 247 13.90 -4.52 18.52
C ALA A 247 15.10 -5.37 18.94
N HIS A 248 16.31 -4.79 18.98
CA HIS A 248 17.52 -5.44 19.46
C HIS A 248 17.62 -5.41 20.99
N ASP A 249 17.21 -4.32 21.63
CA ASP A 249 17.57 -4.08 23.04
C ASP A 249 16.43 -4.40 24.00
N ARG A 250 15.17 -4.36 23.53
CA ARG A 250 14.00 -4.69 24.36
C ARG A 250 13.68 -6.18 24.30
N PRO A 251 13.39 -6.85 25.42
CA PRO A 251 13.00 -8.25 25.38
C PRO A 251 11.72 -8.45 24.54
N PRO A 252 11.65 -9.53 23.75
CA PRO A 252 10.50 -9.81 22.90
C PRO A 252 9.23 -10.12 23.74
N PRO A 253 8.04 -10.03 23.14
CA PRO A 253 6.78 -10.37 23.81
C PRO A 253 6.77 -11.85 24.20
N ILE A 254 6.14 -12.21 25.32
CA ILE A 254 5.96 -13.60 25.75
C ILE A 254 4.56 -14.13 25.41
N GLU A 255 4.38 -15.44 25.56
CA GLU A 255 3.05 -16.04 25.42
C GLU A 255 2.12 -15.56 26.54
N GLY A 256 0.89 -15.18 26.18
CA GLY A 256 -0.08 -14.61 27.10
C GLY A 256 0.03 -13.09 27.33
N ASP A 257 1.07 -12.43 26.80
CA ASP A 257 1.13 -10.97 26.81
C ASP A 257 -0.09 -10.35 26.11
N SER A 258 -0.57 -9.23 26.66
CA SER A 258 -1.59 -8.42 26.02
C SER A 258 -1.07 -7.85 24.70
N PHE A 259 -1.96 -7.70 23.72
CA PHE A 259 -1.64 -7.16 22.41
C PHE A 259 -2.58 -6.02 22.05
N TYR A 260 -2.11 -5.06 21.27
CA TYR A 260 -2.96 -3.97 20.79
C TYR A 260 -3.75 -4.40 19.56
N ILE A 261 -5.00 -3.97 19.44
CA ILE A 261 -5.80 -4.24 18.25
C ILE A 261 -6.55 -2.99 17.80
N ALA A 262 -6.20 -2.53 16.60
CA ALA A 262 -6.95 -1.48 15.91
C ALA A 262 -8.10 -2.14 15.15
N THR A 263 -9.34 -1.72 15.42
CA THR A 263 -10.52 -2.33 14.79
C THR A 263 -11.66 -1.33 14.70
N ASP A 264 -12.47 -1.49 13.65
CA ASP A 264 -13.74 -0.79 13.45
C ASP A 264 -14.96 -1.62 13.89
N GLU A 265 -14.74 -2.69 14.65
CA GLU A 265 -15.79 -3.43 15.36
C GLU A 265 -16.57 -2.51 16.31
N ARG A 266 -17.90 -2.64 16.34
CA ARG A 266 -18.79 -1.79 17.15
C ARG A 266 -19.70 -2.58 18.10
N SER A 267 -19.83 -3.89 17.90
CA SER A 267 -20.63 -4.75 18.78
C SER A 267 -19.98 -4.85 20.15
N LYS A 268 -20.78 -4.68 21.20
CA LYS A 268 -20.28 -4.77 22.58
C LYS A 268 -19.77 -6.18 22.89
N GLU A 269 -20.44 -7.18 22.35
CA GLU A 269 -20.10 -8.59 22.47
C GLU A 269 -18.76 -8.87 21.80
N GLY A 270 -18.55 -8.35 20.59
CA GLY A 270 -17.29 -8.51 19.87
C GLY A 270 -16.11 -7.83 20.57
N LEU A 271 -16.28 -6.58 21.01
CA LEU A 271 -15.24 -5.86 21.75
C LEU A 271 -14.88 -6.55 23.07
N ARG A 272 -15.88 -7.03 23.81
CA ARG A 272 -15.64 -7.83 25.04
C ARG A 272 -14.94 -9.15 24.73
N TYR A 273 -15.29 -9.80 23.62
CA TYR A 273 -14.62 -11.03 23.21
C TYR A 273 -13.13 -10.79 22.96
N ILE A 274 -12.78 -9.73 22.21
CA ILE A 274 -11.38 -9.31 21.99
C ILE A 274 -10.66 -9.09 23.33
N GLN A 275 -11.25 -8.30 24.22
CA GLN A 275 -10.66 -7.99 25.52
C GLN A 275 -10.49 -9.25 26.38
N SER A 276 -11.44 -10.19 26.34
CA SER A 276 -11.35 -11.46 27.05
C SER A 276 -10.18 -12.36 26.59
N LYS A 277 -9.60 -12.07 25.41
CA LYS A 277 -8.43 -12.76 24.86
C LYS A 277 -7.12 -11.99 25.06
N GLY A 278 -7.13 -10.90 25.81
CA GLY A 278 -5.95 -10.05 26.05
C GLY A 278 -5.73 -8.95 25.02
N GLY A 279 -6.71 -8.71 24.14
CA GLY A 279 -6.67 -7.59 23.20
C GLY A 279 -6.95 -6.26 23.91
N ILE A 280 -6.10 -5.26 23.67
CA ILE A 280 -6.20 -3.89 24.17
C ILE A 280 -6.68 -3.00 23.04
N LEU A 281 -7.77 -2.27 23.27
CA LEU A 281 -8.37 -1.35 22.30
C LEU A 281 -7.89 0.08 22.55
N VAL A 282 -8.04 0.96 21.56
CA VAL A 282 -7.75 2.39 21.73
C VAL A 282 -8.54 3.02 22.89
N GLY A 283 -9.77 2.55 23.10
CA GLY A 283 -10.64 3.00 24.20
C GLY A 283 -10.12 2.62 25.59
N ASP A 284 -9.31 1.56 25.70
CA ASP A 284 -8.70 1.13 26.95
C ASP A 284 -7.46 1.98 27.31
N LEU A 285 -6.86 2.62 26.30
CA LEU A 285 -5.65 3.42 26.45
C LEU A 285 -5.92 4.92 26.51
N LEU A 286 -6.93 5.44 25.80
CA LEU A 286 -7.24 6.87 25.75
C LEU A 286 -7.83 7.37 27.06
N THR A 287 -7.21 8.38 27.67
CA THR A 287 -7.75 9.02 28.87
C THR A 287 -8.57 10.26 28.53
N TRP A 288 -9.26 10.81 29.54
CA TRP A 288 -9.99 12.06 29.39
C TRP A 288 -9.06 13.24 29.10
N GLU A 289 -7.90 13.27 29.77
CA GLU A 289 -6.87 14.30 29.59
C GLU A 289 -6.32 14.29 28.16
N ASP A 290 -6.13 13.12 27.55
CA ASP A 290 -5.71 13.04 26.15
C ASP A 290 -6.74 13.66 25.21
N ARG A 291 -8.03 13.42 25.46
CA ARG A 291 -9.12 14.00 24.66
C ARG A 291 -9.18 15.51 24.82
N GLN A 292 -8.95 16.03 26.03
CA GLN A 292 -8.88 17.46 26.28
C GLN A 292 -7.66 18.10 25.60
N GLU A 293 -6.47 17.49 25.71
CA GLU A 293 -5.23 18.01 25.10
C GLU A 293 -5.29 17.95 23.57
N PHE A 294 -5.80 16.85 23.00
CA PHE A 294 -5.92 16.70 21.55
C PHE A 294 -7.01 17.61 20.97
N GLY A 295 -8.08 17.81 21.73
CA GLY A 295 -9.24 18.61 21.34
C GLY A 295 -10.27 17.82 20.53
N TRP A 296 -11.31 18.54 20.09
CA TRP A 296 -12.48 17.96 19.41
C TRP A 296 -12.18 17.07 18.18
N PRO A 297 -11.09 17.22 17.39
CA PRO A 297 -10.89 16.37 16.22
C PRO A 297 -10.74 14.88 16.55
N ILE A 298 -10.34 14.52 17.77
CA ILE A 298 -10.28 13.12 18.22
C ILE A 298 -11.66 12.43 18.26
N MET A 299 -12.75 13.19 18.16
CA MET A 299 -14.10 12.64 18.03
C MET A 299 -14.39 12.08 16.63
N LEU A 300 -13.56 12.42 15.64
CA LEU A 300 -13.67 11.90 14.29
C LEU A 300 -12.99 10.52 14.21
N THR A 301 -13.72 9.50 13.77
CA THR A 301 -13.19 8.13 13.65
C THR A 301 -11.94 8.05 12.78
N ASP A 302 -11.87 8.87 11.72
CA ASP A 302 -10.73 8.87 10.81
C ASP A 302 -9.46 9.43 11.49
N VAL A 303 -9.63 10.40 12.38
CA VAL A 303 -8.50 10.93 13.17
C VAL A 303 -8.03 9.87 14.17
N VAL A 304 -8.95 9.17 14.83
CA VAL A 304 -8.61 8.03 15.69
C VAL A 304 -7.88 6.96 14.90
N ALA A 305 -8.37 6.58 13.71
CA ALA A 305 -7.75 5.57 12.88
C ALA A 305 -6.29 5.92 12.51
N ILE A 306 -5.98 7.20 12.22
CA ILE A 306 -4.59 7.62 11.98
C ILE A 306 -3.76 7.52 13.27
N VAL A 307 -4.32 7.83 14.43
CA VAL A 307 -3.64 7.62 15.73
C VAL A 307 -3.34 6.14 15.96
N GLU A 308 -4.31 5.25 15.72
CA GLU A 308 -4.13 3.81 15.88
C GLU A 308 -3.08 3.24 14.92
N GLN A 309 -3.10 3.65 13.65
CA GLN A 309 -2.08 3.28 12.66
C GLN A 309 -0.69 3.80 13.07
N THR A 310 -0.61 5.04 13.56
CA THR A 310 0.64 5.62 14.06
C THR A 310 1.15 4.88 15.30
N ALA A 311 0.26 4.43 16.18
CA ALA A 311 0.63 3.63 17.34
C ALA A 311 1.12 2.23 16.91
N LEU A 312 0.43 1.58 15.97
CA LEU A 312 0.84 0.29 15.42
C LEU A 312 2.23 0.31 14.77
N MET A 313 2.64 1.44 14.17
CA MET A 313 4.01 1.62 13.65
C MET A 313 5.10 1.54 14.74
N LEU A 314 4.72 1.71 16.01
CA LEU A 314 5.62 1.62 17.17
C LEU A 314 5.54 0.25 17.87
N ALA A 315 4.70 -0.67 17.36
CA ALA A 315 4.62 -2.03 17.85
C ALA A 315 5.80 -2.86 17.30
N GLY A 316 6.20 -3.88 18.05
CA GLY A 316 6.96 -4.99 17.48
C GLY A 316 6.04 -5.80 16.58
N ALA A 317 5.89 -5.42 15.32
CA ALA A 317 5.20 -6.22 14.32
C ALA A 317 5.77 -5.93 12.93
N LEU A 318 6.22 -7.01 12.26
CA LEU A 318 6.53 -7.09 10.83
C LEU A 318 5.34 -7.74 10.10
#